data_AF-A0A3B1AF67-F1
#
_entry.id   AF-A0A3B1AF67-F1
#
_cell.length_a   1.000
_cell.length_b   1.000
_cell.length_c   1.000
_cell.angle_alpha   90.00
_cell.angle_beta   90.00
_cell.angle_gamma   90.00
#
_symmetry.space_group_name_H-M   'P 1'
#
loop_
_entity.id
_entity.type
_entity.pdbx_description
1 polymer ?
#
loop_
_entity_poly.entity_id
_entity_poly.type
_entity_poly.pdbx_seq_one_letter_code
_entity_poly.pdbx_strand_id
1 'polypeptide(L)'
;MKRITHFLLSIGLIFISLSAFAVQADDKTGMYAITITNLTRGTTLTPVMVATHKKGVQVFQLGEAASTGLAALAEGGDFGPLSTRLMNSGAAYDIAS
;
A
#
# COMPACT_ATOMS: atom_id res chain seq x y z
N MET A 1 -24.78 11.56 61.08
CA MET A 1 -23.84 10.85 60.18
C MET A 1 -24.67 10.10 59.16
N LYS A 2 -24.86 10.64 57.95
CA LYS A 2 -23.94 10.60 56.79
C LYS A 2 -24.07 9.28 56.00
N ARG A 3 -24.85 9.35 54.92
CA ARG A 3 -24.44 9.01 53.54
C ARG A 3 -23.73 7.65 53.37
N ILE A 4 -24.44 6.53 53.23
CA ILE A 4 -23.82 5.27 52.73
C ILE A 4 -24.76 4.35 51.91
N THR A 5 -26.07 4.58 51.87
CA THR A 5 -27.00 3.62 51.24
C THR A 5 -27.28 3.81 49.74
N HIS A 6 -26.66 4.80 49.07
CA HIS A 6 -26.77 4.98 47.61
C HIS A 6 -25.48 4.63 46.83
N PHE A 7 -24.43 4.15 47.51
CA PHE A 7 -23.14 3.83 46.85
C PHE A 7 -23.13 2.46 46.17
N LEU A 8 -24.16 1.62 46.39
CA LEU A 8 -24.26 0.27 45.81
C LEU A 8 -25.34 0.16 44.71
N LEU A 9 -25.84 1.28 44.19
CA LEU A 9 -26.75 1.31 43.03
C LEU A 9 -26.08 1.92 41.78
N SER A 10 -24.75 2.00 41.76
CA SER A 10 -23.97 2.55 40.65
C SER A 10 -22.90 1.59 40.09
N ILE A 11 -22.80 0.37 40.64
CA ILE A 11 -21.93 -0.69 40.11
C ILE A 11 -22.68 -1.61 39.12
N GLY A 12 -24.02 -1.51 39.09
CA GLY A 12 -24.91 -2.34 38.26
C GLY A 12 -25.44 -1.66 36.99
N LEU A 13 -24.82 -0.58 36.51
CA LEU A 13 -25.11 0.00 35.19
C LEU A 13 -23.99 -0.40 34.21
N ILE A 14 -24.12 -1.63 33.70
CA ILE A 14 -23.98 -1.92 32.27
C ILE A 14 -22.60 -1.51 31.71
N PHE A 15 -21.54 -2.27 31.98
CA PHE A 15 -21.09 -3.33 31.06
C PHE A 15 -22.11 -3.70 29.97
N ILE A 16 -22.21 -2.90 28.91
CA ILE A 16 -22.46 -3.24 27.49
C ILE A 16 -22.48 -1.90 26.75
N SER A 17 -21.30 -1.42 26.41
CA SER A 17 -21.12 -0.68 25.16
C SER A 17 -19.87 -1.23 24.52
N LEU A 18 -19.95 -2.51 24.11
CA LEU A 18 -19.11 -2.98 23.03
C LEU A 18 -19.60 -2.22 21.80
N SER A 19 -19.09 -1.00 21.62
CA SER A 19 -19.23 -0.27 20.37
C SER A 19 -18.75 -1.22 19.29
N ALA A 20 -19.68 -1.68 18.46
CA ALA A 20 -19.34 -2.37 17.24
C ALA A 20 -18.41 -1.44 16.47
N PHE A 21 -17.11 -1.71 16.50
CA PHE A 21 -16.22 -1.21 15.48
C PHE A 21 -16.71 -1.88 14.20
N ALA A 22 -17.59 -1.19 13.47
CA ALA A 22 -17.87 -1.57 12.10
C ALA A 22 -16.52 -1.49 11.41
N VAL A 23 -15.94 -2.64 11.08
CA VAL A 23 -14.83 -2.71 10.13
C VAL A 23 -15.43 -2.18 8.84
N GLN A 24 -15.20 -0.91 8.55
CA GLN A 24 -15.50 -0.35 7.24
C GLN A 24 -14.50 -1.01 6.30
N ALA A 25 -14.95 -2.02 5.56
CA ALA A 25 -14.23 -2.43 4.37
C ALA A 25 -14.20 -1.21 3.44
N ASP A 26 -13.01 -0.64 3.23
CA ASP A 26 -12.83 0.42 2.25
C ASP A 26 -12.92 -0.20 0.86
N ASP A 27 -14.13 -0.23 0.32
CA ASP A 27 -14.48 -0.81 -0.99
C ASP A 27 -13.95 0.03 -2.17
N LYS A 28 -12.97 0.91 -1.91
CA LYS A 28 -12.34 1.79 -2.90
C LYS A 28 -11.15 1.14 -3.62
N THR A 29 -10.87 -0.12 -3.35
CA THR A 29 -9.74 -0.82 -3.97
C THR A 29 -10.19 -1.46 -5.27
N GLY A 30 -10.04 -0.72 -6.38
CA GLY A 30 -10.31 -1.24 -7.72
C GLY A 30 -9.16 -2.14 -8.20
N MET A 31 -9.50 -3.27 -8.82
CA MET A 31 -8.54 -4.15 -9.49
C MET A 31 -8.38 -3.75 -10.95
N TYR A 32 -7.15 -3.83 -11.46
CA TYR A 32 -6.83 -3.55 -12.86
C TYR A 32 -6.27 -4.80 -13.54
N ALA A 33 -6.76 -5.10 -14.74
CA ALA A 33 -6.13 -6.03 -15.65
C ALA A 33 -5.20 -5.24 -16.59
N ILE A 34 -3.90 -5.50 -16.52
CA ILE A 34 -2.89 -4.80 -17.30
C ILE A 34 -2.35 -5.73 -18.38
N THR A 35 -2.44 -5.31 -19.65
CA THR A 35 -1.83 -6.00 -20.79
C THR A 35 -0.74 -5.13 -21.38
N ILE A 36 0.47 -5.67 -21.50
CA ILE A 36 1.60 -4.98 -22.11
C ILE A 36 1.94 -5.67 -23.42
N THR A 37 1.88 -4.90 -24.50
CA THR A 37 2.16 -5.37 -25.85
C THR A 37 3.48 -4.80 -26.32
N ASN A 38 4.44 -5.67 -26.64
CA ASN A 38 5.67 -5.24 -27.31
C ASN A 38 5.38 -4.99 -28.79
N LEU A 39 5.48 -3.72 -29.22
CA LEU A 39 5.25 -3.30 -30.61
C LEU A 39 6.51 -3.35 -31.49
N THR A 40 7.66 -3.71 -30.90
CA THR A 40 8.94 -3.81 -31.61
C THR A 40 9.16 -5.20 -32.20
N ARG A 41 10.04 -5.29 -33.20
CA ARG A 41 10.47 -6.57 -33.79
C ARG A 41 11.90 -6.84 -33.37
N GLY A 42 12.19 -8.06 -32.91
CA GLY A 42 13.55 -8.49 -32.61
C GLY A 42 14.16 -7.88 -31.33
N THR A 43 13.39 -7.19 -30.50
CA THR A 43 13.81 -6.72 -29.18
C THR A 43 12.89 -7.30 -28.12
N THR A 44 13.46 -7.91 -27.08
CA THR A 44 12.70 -8.42 -25.93
C THR A 44 12.58 -7.33 -24.88
N LEU A 45 11.43 -7.24 -24.21
CA LEU A 45 11.29 -6.38 -23.03
C LEU A 45 12.12 -6.95 -21.88
N THR A 46 12.76 -6.09 -21.09
CA THR A 46 13.19 -6.50 -19.74
C THR A 46 11.96 -6.98 -18.94
N PRO A 47 12.16 -7.74 -17.84
CA PRO A 47 11.08 -8.07 -16.93
C PRO A 47 10.24 -6.83 -16.60
N VAL A 48 8.93 -6.98 -16.72
CA VAL A 48 7.98 -5.90 -16.44
C VAL A 48 7.65 -5.92 -14.95
N MET A 49 7.60 -4.72 -14.37
CA MET A 49 7.03 -4.50 -13.05
C MET A 49 5.94 -3.43 -13.16
N VAL A 50 4.76 -3.71 -12.62
CA VAL A 50 3.64 -2.77 -12.50
C VAL A 50 3.40 -2.48 -11.02
N ALA A 51 3.21 -1.20 -10.66
CA ALA A 51 2.95 -0.81 -9.28
C ALA A 51 1.86 0.25 -9.19
N THR A 52 0.94 0.09 -8.24
CA THR A 52 0.05 1.18 -7.81
C THR A 52 0.73 1.95 -6.67
N HIS A 53 0.69 3.28 -6.69
CA HIS A 53 1.45 4.09 -5.75
C HIS A 53 0.68 5.30 -5.21
N LYS A 54 1.16 5.84 -4.09
CA LYS A 54 0.63 7.08 -3.51
C LYS A 54 0.76 8.24 -4.49
N LYS A 55 -0.23 9.14 -4.49
CA LYS A 55 -0.17 10.39 -5.25
C LYS A 55 1.10 11.17 -4.88
N GLY A 56 1.83 11.66 -5.89
CA GLY A 56 3.07 12.43 -5.71
C GLY A 56 4.34 11.58 -5.59
N VAL A 57 4.25 10.25 -5.46
CA VAL A 57 5.41 9.36 -5.63
C VAL A 57 5.81 9.35 -7.09
N GLN A 58 7.10 9.54 -7.36
CA GLN A 58 7.70 9.44 -8.68
C GLN A 58 8.79 8.37 -8.66
N VAL A 59 8.72 7.42 -9.60
CA VAL A 59 9.72 6.35 -9.73
C VAL A 59 10.88 6.78 -10.63
N PHE A 60 10.63 7.70 -11.56
CA PHE A 60 11.64 8.35 -12.41
C PHE A 60 11.23 9.81 -12.67
N GLN A 61 12.20 10.65 -13.01
CA GLN A 61 12.00 12.03 -13.44
C GLN A 61 12.94 12.32 -14.60
N LEU A 62 12.43 12.91 -15.68
CA LEU A 62 13.24 13.23 -16.85
C LEU A 62 14.32 14.26 -16.49
N GLY A 63 15.55 14.03 -16.95
CA GLY A 63 16.70 14.89 -16.67
C GLY A 63 17.46 14.54 -15.39
N GLU A 64 16.88 13.71 -14.53
CA GLU A 64 17.50 13.27 -13.28
C GLU A 64 18.21 11.93 -13.45
N ALA A 65 19.26 11.72 -12.65
CA ALA A 65 19.94 10.44 -12.59
C ALA A 65 18.99 9.33 -12.08
N ALA A 66 19.09 8.14 -12.67
CA ALA A 66 18.31 7.00 -12.23
C ALA A 66 18.72 6.59 -10.80
N SER A 67 17.73 6.28 -9.97
CA SER A 67 18.00 5.63 -8.67
C SER A 67 18.63 4.25 -8.90
N THR A 68 19.39 3.74 -7.93
CA THR A 68 20.07 2.43 -8.04
C THR A 68 19.12 1.29 -8.45
N GLY A 69 17.91 1.23 -7.88
CA GLY A 69 16.93 0.20 -8.25
C GLY A 69 16.32 0.40 -9.64
N LEU A 70 16.20 1.65 -10.10
CA LEU A 70 15.75 1.93 -11.47
C LEU A 70 16.83 1.58 -12.49
N ALA A 71 18.10 1.86 -12.18
CA ALA A 71 19.23 1.45 -13.01
C ALA A 71 19.33 -0.08 -13.13
N ALA A 72 19.22 -0.80 -12.01
CA ALA A 72 19.22 -2.27 -12.01
C ALA A 72 18.12 -2.86 -12.91
N LEU A 73 16.92 -2.29 -12.89
CA LEU A 73 15.82 -2.67 -13.78
C LEU A 73 16.12 -2.32 -15.25
N ALA A 74 16.63 -1.12 -15.52
CA ALA A 74 16.89 -0.65 -16.87
C ALA A 74 18.04 -1.39 -17.56
N GLU A 75 19.09 -1.73 -16.82
CA GLU A 75 20.31 -2.35 -17.35
C GLU A 75 20.26 -3.88 -17.33
N GLY A 76 19.76 -4.46 -16.24
CA GLY A 76 19.81 -5.90 -15.99
C GLY A 76 18.44 -6.56 -15.86
N GLY A 77 17.35 -5.80 -15.80
CA GLY A 77 16.00 -6.34 -15.61
C GLY A 77 15.67 -6.78 -14.18
N ASP A 78 16.53 -6.50 -13.20
CA ASP A 78 16.26 -6.82 -11.79
C ASP A 78 15.43 -5.70 -11.13
N PHE A 79 14.13 -5.96 -10.95
CA PHE A 79 13.24 -5.03 -10.25
C PHE A 79 13.22 -5.23 -8.73
N GLY A 80 13.87 -6.26 -8.18
CA GLY A 80 13.83 -6.61 -6.75
C GLY A 80 14.23 -5.47 -5.81
N PRO A 81 15.32 -4.73 -6.08
CA PRO A 81 15.71 -3.58 -5.27
C PRO A 81 14.66 -2.46 -5.31
N LEU A 82 14.05 -2.21 -6.47
CA LEU A 82 13.05 -1.16 -6.65
C LEU A 82 11.73 -1.52 -5.95
N SER A 83 11.25 -2.76 -6.12
CA SER A 83 10.03 -3.25 -5.47
C SER A 83 10.14 -3.23 -3.96
N THR A 84 11.27 -3.72 -3.42
CA THR A 84 11.57 -3.70 -1.99
C THR A 84 11.56 -2.27 -1.44
N ARG A 85 12.20 -1.32 -2.14
CA ARG A 85 12.20 0.09 -1.72
C ARG A 85 10.80 0.69 -1.68
N LEU A 86 9.99 0.45 -2.71
CA LEU A 86 8.64 1.02 -2.82
C LEU A 86 7.68 0.44 -1.78
N MET A 87 7.78 -0.86 -1.49
CA MET A 87 6.97 -1.51 -0.45
C MET A 87 7.39 -1.10 0.96
N ASN A 88 8.69 -1.13 1.26
CA ASN A 88 9.18 -0.81 2.60
C ASN A 88 8.97 0.65 2.99
N SER A 89 8.98 1.57 2.03
CA SER A 89 8.64 2.98 2.27
C SER A 89 7.13 3.23 2.36
N GLY A 90 6.30 2.22 2.08
CA GLY A 90 4.86 2.37 1.91
C GLY A 90 4.48 3.30 0.75
N ALA A 91 5.36 3.47 -0.24
CA ALA A 91 5.13 4.31 -1.40
C ALA A 91 4.24 3.61 -2.45
N ALA A 92 4.34 2.28 -2.55
CA ALA A 92 3.45 1.44 -3.33
C ALA A 92 2.34 0.83 -2.46
N TYR A 93 1.17 0.63 -3.05
CA TYR A 93 0.07 -0.14 -2.46
C TYR A 93 0.12 -1.61 -2.90
N ASP A 94 0.44 -1.84 -4.16
CA ASP A 94 0.56 -3.18 -4.76
C ASP A 94 1.62 -3.20 -5.87
N ILE A 95 2.22 -4.37 -6.10
CA ILE A 95 3.17 -4.64 -7.17
C ILE A 95 2.82 -5.97 -7.83
N ALA A 96 2.73 -5.96 -9.16
CA ALA A 96 2.56 -7.13 -10.01
C ALA A 96 3.71 -7.24 -11.02
N SER A 97 4.05 -8.46 -11.42
CA SER A 97 5.11 -8.79 -12.39
C SER A 97 4.71 -9.96 -13.26
#